data_AF-A0A3Q0IVJ9-F1
#
_entry.id   AF-A0A3Q0IVJ9-F1
#
_cell.length_a   1.000
_cell.length_b   1.000
_cell.length_c   1.000
_cell.angle_alpha   90.00
_cell.angle_beta   90.00
_cell.angle_gamma   90.00
#
_symmetry.space_group_name_H-M   'P 1'
#
loop_
_entity.id
_entity.type
_entity.pdbx_description
1 polymer ?
#
loop_
_entity_poly.entity_id
_entity_poly.type
_entity_poly.pdbx_seq_one_letter_code
_entity_poly.pdbx_strand_id
1 'polypeptide(L)'
;MQDSFEAAIIPLANDLDLRDKMVTVQGFVRLGRFMEIMDLFAVYISLKHLKIPNLPEDLPTPYVIVTVLVDDVTFTSYKAKPDKDIRISGQTTFVGKT
;
A
#
# COMPACT_ATOMS: atom_id res chain seq x y z
N MET A 1 4.15 -20.17 1.83
CA MET A 1 3.36 -19.47 0.77
C MET A 1 2.36 -18.47 1.33
N GLN A 2 2.22 -18.30 2.66
CA GLN A 2 1.35 -17.31 3.30
C GLN A 2 2.11 -16.12 3.91
N ASP A 3 3.44 -16.14 3.86
CA ASP A 3 4.28 -15.31 4.75
C ASP A 3 4.24 -13.80 4.43
N SER A 4 3.77 -13.38 3.25
CA SER A 4 3.76 -11.98 2.81
C SER A 4 2.38 -11.37 2.56
N PHE A 5 1.28 -12.07 2.88
CA PHE A 5 -0.04 -11.44 2.80
C PHE A 5 -0.18 -10.39 3.89
N GLU A 6 -0.53 -9.17 3.50
CA GLU A 6 -0.84 -8.10 4.45
C GLU A 6 -2.11 -7.35 4.04
N ALA A 7 -2.79 -6.78 5.03
CA ALA A 7 -3.83 -5.80 4.82
C ALA A 7 -3.62 -4.57 5.71
N ALA A 8 -3.97 -3.40 5.20
CA ALA A 8 -3.97 -2.14 5.92
C ALA A 8 -5.31 -1.42 5.75
N ILE A 9 -5.62 -0.56 6.72
CA ILE A 9 -6.84 0.25 6.73
C ILE A 9 -6.43 1.71 6.64
N ILE A 10 -7.03 2.44 5.69
CA ILE A 10 -6.93 3.88 5.56
C ILE A 10 -8.14 4.47 6.32
N PRO A 11 -7.93 5.10 7.49
CA PRO A 11 -9.01 5.46 8.40
C PRO A 11 -9.70 6.78 8.01
N LEU A 12 -10.30 6.83 6.83
CA LEU A 12 -10.99 8.04 6.36
C LEU A 12 -12.23 8.39 7.18
N ALA A 13 -12.86 7.43 7.86
CA ALA A 13 -14.06 7.66 8.65
C ALA A 13 -13.81 8.55 9.88
N ASN A 14 -12.68 8.32 10.56
CA ASN A 14 -12.35 8.93 11.84
C ASN A 14 -11.30 10.04 11.75
N ASP A 15 -10.40 9.98 10.77
CA ASP A 15 -9.34 10.97 10.57
C ASP A 15 -9.75 12.01 9.51
N LEU A 16 -10.23 13.16 9.97
CA LEU A 16 -10.71 14.24 9.10
C LEU A 16 -9.56 14.95 8.38
N ASP A 17 -8.38 15.05 8.99
CA ASP A 17 -7.21 15.68 8.38
C ASP A 17 -6.67 14.84 7.23
N LEU A 18 -6.67 13.51 7.39
CA LEU A 18 -6.34 12.57 6.32
C LEU A 18 -7.39 12.63 5.21
N ARG A 19 -8.68 12.67 5.58
CA ARG A 19 -9.78 12.76 4.63
C ARG A 19 -9.64 13.99 3.72
N ASP A 20 -9.42 15.17 4.28
CA ASP A 20 -9.31 16.40 3.48
C ASP A 20 -8.17 16.34 2.46
N LYS A 21 -7.06 15.68 2.79
CA LYS A 21 -5.93 15.46 1.87
C LYS A 21 -6.23 14.41 0.79
N MET A 22 -7.13 13.49 1.07
CA MET A 22 -7.45 12.35 0.19
C MET A 22 -8.70 12.56 -0.66
N VAL A 23 -9.47 13.63 -0.44
CA VAL A 23 -10.75 13.85 -1.11
C VAL A 23 -10.63 14.93 -2.19
N THR A 24 -11.30 14.69 -3.31
CA THR A 24 -11.43 15.67 -4.39
C THR A 24 -12.54 16.67 -4.06
N VAL A 25 -12.56 17.81 -4.75
CA VAL A 25 -13.62 18.82 -4.62
C VAL A 25 -15.03 18.24 -4.89
N GLN A 26 -15.11 17.13 -5.63
CA GLN A 26 -16.36 16.44 -5.98
C GLN A 26 -16.83 15.46 -4.89
N GLY A 27 -16.10 15.33 -3.78
CA GLY A 27 -16.49 14.48 -2.65
C GLY A 27 -16.17 12.99 -2.84
N PHE A 28 -15.17 12.65 -3.66
CA PHE A 28 -14.68 11.27 -3.84
C PHE A 28 -13.21 11.16 -3.49
N VAL A 29 -12.73 9.96 -3.19
CA VAL A 29 -11.30 9.73 -2.96
C VAL A 29 -10.50 9.99 -4.23
N ARG A 30 -9.41 10.75 -4.09
CA ARG A 30 -8.50 11.14 -5.17
C ARG A 30 -7.64 9.94 -5.56
N LEU A 31 -7.84 9.43 -6.77
CA LEU A 31 -7.14 8.25 -7.27
C LEU A 31 -5.61 8.39 -7.25
N GLY A 32 -5.06 9.54 -7.60
CA GLY A 32 -3.60 9.76 -7.55
C GLY A 32 -3.02 9.58 -6.14
N ARG A 33 -3.71 10.10 -5.12
CA ARG A 33 -3.29 9.95 -3.72
C ARG A 33 -3.46 8.52 -3.23
N PHE A 34 -4.50 7.83 -3.70
CA PHE A 34 -4.72 6.43 -3.41
C PHE A 34 -3.62 5.54 -4.01
N MET A 35 -3.22 5.79 -5.27
CA MET A 35 -2.12 5.07 -5.93
C MET A 35 -0.78 5.28 -5.22
N GLU A 36 -0.50 6.48 -4.71
CA GLU A 36 0.71 6.75 -3.91
C GLU A 36 0.77 5.88 -2.65
N ILE A 37 -0.37 5.70 -1.96
CA ILE A 37 -0.45 4.81 -0.79
C ILE A 37 -0.29 3.34 -1.20
N MET A 38 -0.85 2.94 -2.35
CA MET A 38 -0.68 1.59 -2.88
C MET A 38 0.79 1.29 -3.20
N ASP A 39 1.53 2.24 -3.77
CA ASP A 39 2.96 2.11 -4.05
C ASP A 39 3.76 1.91 -2.75
N LEU A 40 3.52 2.75 -1.74
CA LEU A 40 4.14 2.61 -0.42
C LEU A 40 3.80 1.25 0.23
N PHE A 41 2.56 0.80 0.09
CA PHE A 41 2.12 -0.49 0.63
C PHE A 41 2.77 -1.69 -0.08
N ALA A 42 2.98 -1.61 -1.41
CA ALA A 42 3.69 -2.62 -2.16
C ALA A 42 5.16 -2.75 -1.73
N VAL A 43 5.82 -1.62 -1.44
CA VAL A 43 7.17 -1.59 -0.87
C VAL A 43 7.19 -2.25 0.51
N TYR A 44 6.22 -1.94 1.38
CA TYR A 44 6.11 -2.55 2.70
C TYR A 44 5.96 -4.08 2.64
N ILE A 45 5.09 -4.59 1.75
CA ILE A 45 4.92 -6.04 1.55
C ILE A 45 6.23 -6.68 1.08
N SER A 46 6.92 -6.03 0.14
CA SER A 46 8.18 -6.52 -0.40
C SER A 46 9.27 -6.57 0.67
N LEU A 47 9.32 -5.57 1.55
CA LEU A 47 10.25 -5.52 2.68
C LEU A 47 9.98 -6.66 3.67
N LYS A 48 8.71 -6.88 4.01
CA LYS A 48 8.29 -7.98 4.90
C LYS A 48 8.57 -9.36 4.31
N HIS A 49 8.59 -9.47 2.98
CA HIS A 49 8.94 -10.71 2.29
C HIS A 49 10.44 -11.04 2.36
N LEU A 50 11.32 -10.04 2.55
CA LEU A 50 12.76 -10.27 2.67
C LEU A 50 13.08 -11.04 3.96
N LYS A 51 13.63 -12.24 3.82
CA LYS A 51 14.15 -13.03 4.94
C LYS A 51 15.65 -12.76 5.08
N ILE A 52 16.02 -11.95 6.07
CA ILE A 52 17.43 -11.62 6.36
C ILE A 52 17.85 -12.38 7.63
N PRO A 53 18.47 -13.56 7.52
CA PRO A 53 18.66 -14.47 8.65
C PRO A 53 19.57 -13.92 9.77
N ASN A 54 20.40 -12.91 9.47
CA ASN A 54 21.38 -12.34 10.41
C ASN A 54 21.09 -10.88 10.79
N LEU A 55 19.89 -10.35 10.50
CA LEU A 55 19.54 -9.00 10.90
C LEU A 55 18.98 -9.02 12.33
N PRO A 56 19.58 -8.28 13.28
CA PRO A 56 19.02 -8.11 14.61
C PRO A 56 17.69 -7.35 14.53
N GLU A 57 16.72 -7.69 15.37
CA GLU A 57 15.36 -7.10 15.33
C GLU A 57 15.34 -5.57 15.49
N ASP A 58 16.34 -5.01 16.17
CA ASP A 58 16.44 -3.57 16.44
C ASP A 58 17.12 -2.76 15.34
N LEU A 59 17.61 -3.41 14.28
CA LEU A 59 18.34 -2.74 13.19
C LEU A 59 17.45 -2.61 11.95
N PRO A 60 17.41 -1.42 11.32
CA PRO A 60 16.70 -1.25 10.06
C PRO A 60 17.32 -2.14 8.98
N THR A 61 16.48 -2.63 8.09
CA THR A 61 16.92 -3.41 6.94
C THR A 61 17.90 -2.60 6.10
N PRO A 62 19.05 -3.16 5.68
CA PRO A 62 20.05 -2.43 4.89
C PRO A 62 19.64 -2.23 3.41
N TYR A 63 18.50 -2.79 3.01
CA TYR A 63 18.01 -2.74 1.63
C TYR A 63 17.07 -1.56 1.42
N VAL A 64 17.24 -0.91 0.27
CA VAL A 64 16.29 0.06 -0.25
C VAL A 64 15.52 -0.62 -1.38
N ILE A 65 14.21 -0.72 -1.22
CA ILE A 65 13.32 -1.24 -2.24
C ILE A 65 12.83 -0.08 -3.08
N VAL A 66 12.88 -0.25 -4.40
CA VAL A 66 12.43 0.75 -5.37
C VAL A 66 11.39 0.12 -6.29
N THR A 67 10.33 0.88 -6.58
CA THR A 67 9.34 0.48 -7.57
C THR A 67 9.94 0.66 -8.96
N VAL A 68 10.15 -0.43 -9.68
CA VAL A 68 10.70 -0.40 -11.04
C VAL A 68 9.60 -0.09 -12.06
N LEU A 69 8.45 -0.75 -11.94
CA LEU A 69 7.35 -0.61 -12.87
C LEU A 69 6.01 -1.00 -12.21
N VAL A 70 4.92 -0.50 -12.76
CA VAL A 70 3.55 -0.96 -12.48
C VAL A 70 3.00 -1.55 -13.78
N ASP A 71 2.69 -2.86 -13.80
CA ASP A 71 2.30 -3.57 -15.03
C ASP A 71 0.94 -3.10 -15.55
N ASP A 72 -0.06 -3.05 -14.67
CA ASP A 72 -1.42 -2.63 -15.02
C ASP A 72 -2.14 -2.03 -13.80
N VAL A 73 -3.06 -1.11 -14.05
CA VAL A 73 -3.95 -0.52 -13.05
C VAL A 73 -5.36 -0.43 -13.63
N THR A 74 -6.26 -1.25 -13.09
CA THR A 74 -7.66 -1.25 -13.49
C THR A 74 -8.53 -0.63 -12.39
N PHE A 75 -9.43 0.29 -12.77
CA PHE A 75 -10.41 0.90 -11.87
C PHE A 75 -11.80 0.37 -12.17
N THR A 76 -12.55 0.07 -11.10
CA THR A 76 -13.98 -0.19 -11.21
C THR A 76 -14.76 1.12 -11.37
N SER A 77 -16.03 1.04 -11.79
CA SER A 77 -16.93 2.21 -11.83
C SER A 77 -17.32 2.73 -10.44
N TYR A 78 -16.96 2.01 -9.37
CA TYR A 78 -17.23 2.41 -8.00
C TYR A 78 -16.36 3.59 -7.59
N LYS A 79 -17.00 4.66 -7.15
CA LYS A 79 -16.32 5.82 -6.58
C LYS A 79 -16.27 5.68 -5.06
N ALA A 80 -15.07 5.51 -4.52
CA ALA A 80 -14.86 5.38 -3.08
C ALA A 80 -15.35 6.64 -2.34
N LYS A 81 -16.21 6.42 -1.35
CA LYS A 81 -16.79 7.48 -0.53
C LYS A 81 -15.82 7.92 0.56
N PRO A 82 -15.81 9.21 0.92
CA PRO A 82 -14.88 9.77 1.90
C PRO A 82 -15.24 9.41 3.36
N ASP A 83 -16.49 9.00 3.62
CA ASP A 83 -17.01 8.69 4.95
C ASP A 83 -16.78 7.24 5.38
N LYS A 84 -16.05 6.46 4.57
CA LYS A 84 -15.78 5.04 4.80
C LYS A 84 -14.29 4.76 4.75
N ASP A 85 -13.85 3.92 5.66
CA ASP A 85 -12.48 3.42 5.66
C ASP A 85 -12.24 2.55 4.42
N ILE A 86 -11.02 2.62 3.90
CA ILE A 86 -10.62 1.82 2.75
C ILE A 86 -9.65 0.75 3.23
N ARG A 87 -9.95 -0.50 2.92
CA ARG A 87 -9.04 -1.61 3.14
C ARG A 87 -8.23 -1.86 1.87
N ILE A 88 -6.91 -1.88 2.01
CA ILE A 88 -5.98 -2.35 0.99
C ILE A 88 -5.38 -3.68 1.44
N SER A 89 -5.11 -4.57 0.51
CA SER A 89 -4.47 -5.85 0.79
C SER A 89 -3.67 -6.32 -0.40
N GLY A 90 -2.59 -7.03 -0.15
CA GLY A 90 -1.69 -7.51 -1.19
C GLY A 90 -0.78 -8.61 -0.68
N GLN A 91 -0.10 -9.24 -1.63
CA GLN A 91 0.91 -10.26 -1.36
C GLN A 91 1.91 -10.31 -2.52
N THR A 92 3.14 -10.72 -2.24
CA THR A 92 4.11 -11.08 -3.27
C THR A 92 3.63 -12.34 -4.01
N THR A 93 3.40 -12.22 -5.32
CA THR A 93 2.92 -13.33 -6.17
C THR A 93 4.04 -14.07 -6.88
N PHE A 94 5.17 -13.40 -7.12
CA PHE A 94 6.34 -13.94 -7.81
C PHE A 94 7.62 -13.31 -7.27
N VAL A 95 8.71 -14.08 -7.22
CA VAL A 95 10.05 -13.62 -6.83
C VAL A 95 11.01 -14.03 -7.93
N GLY A 96 11.80 -13.06 -8.40
CA GLY A 96 12.85 -13.28 -9.40
C GLY A 96 14.08 -13.97 -8.82
N LYS A 97 15.17 -13.96 -9.59
CA LYS A 97 16.46 -14.53 -9.17
C LYS A 97 17.33 -13.56 -8.33
N THR A 98 16.92 -12.31 -8.21
CA THR A 98 17.72 -11.21 -7.66
C THR A 98 17.31 -10.87 -6.25
#